data_AF-A0A6M5YK95-F1
#
_entry.id   AF-A0A6M5YK95-F1
#
_cell.length_a   1.000
_cell.length_b   1.000
_cell.length_c   1.000
_cell.angle_alpha   90.00
_cell.angle_beta   90.00
_cell.angle_gamma   90.00
#
_symmetry.space_group_name_H-M   'P 1'
#
loop_
_entity.id
_entity.type
_entity.pdbx_description
1 polymer ?
#
loop_
_entity_poly.entity_id
_entity_poly.type
_entity_poly.pdbx_seq_one_letter_code
_entity_poly.pdbx_strand_id
1 'polypeptide(L)'
;MTNAYVVTGTLTDPQTVRLDEPLPLSGGTVRVVIEATPAPAESPKQSLHEYLAGLRQRPAARGHVPRSAEEIRAHIREERASWED
;
A
#
# COMPACT_ATOMS: atom_id res chain seq x y z
N MET A 1 -21.67 -30.85 -17.39
CA MET A 1 -20.85 -30.06 -16.44
C MET A 1 -19.46 -29.96 -17.03
N THR A 2 -19.00 -28.76 -17.39
CA THR A 2 -17.65 -28.58 -17.94
C THR A 2 -16.67 -28.57 -16.78
N ASN A 3 -15.81 -29.59 -16.70
CA ASN A 3 -14.80 -29.69 -15.65
C ASN A 3 -13.63 -28.77 -16.03
N ALA A 4 -13.71 -27.50 -15.63
CA ALA A 4 -12.70 -26.49 -15.91
C ALA A 4 -11.76 -26.36 -14.70
N TYR A 5 -10.46 -26.48 -14.95
CA TYR A 5 -9.44 -26.13 -13.96
C TYR A 5 -9.35 -24.59 -13.89
N VAL A 6 -9.53 -24.01 -12.71
CA VAL A 6 -9.49 -22.56 -12.50
C VAL A 6 -8.19 -22.21 -11.78
N VAL A 7 -7.44 -21.30 -12.38
CA VAL A 7 -6.18 -20.77 -11.83
C VAL A 7 -6.23 -19.25 -11.84
N THR A 8 -5.65 -18.63 -10.82
CA THR A 8 -5.47 -17.18 -10.76
C THR A 8 -4.14 -16.76 -11.36
N GLY A 9 -4.07 -15.51 -11.79
CA GLY A 9 -2.86 -14.94 -12.31
C GLY A 9 -2.91 -13.43 -12.32
N THR A 10 -1.75 -12.83 -12.51
CA THR A 10 -1.57 -11.37 -12.57
C THR A 10 -1.15 -10.95 -13.96
N LEU A 11 -1.68 -9.83 -14.45
CA LEU A 11 -1.18 -9.16 -15.65
C LEU A 11 0.18 -8.54 -15.34
N THR A 12 1.24 -8.97 -16.02
CA THR A 12 2.57 -8.34 -15.94
C THR A 12 2.67 -7.12 -16.84
N ASP A 13 1.86 -7.11 -17.89
CA ASP A 13 1.65 -6.02 -18.83
C ASP A 13 0.22 -6.16 -19.41
N PRO A 14 -0.25 -5.25 -20.29
CA PRO A 14 -1.62 -5.30 -20.82
C PRO A 14 -1.96 -6.56 -21.63
N GLN A 15 -0.99 -7.41 -21.98
CA GLN A 15 -1.15 -8.54 -22.89
C GLN A 15 -0.62 -9.86 -22.31
N THR A 16 0.16 -9.83 -21.23
CA THR A 16 0.78 -11.01 -20.63
C THR A 16 0.19 -11.31 -19.26
N VAL A 17 -0.42 -12.49 -19.12
CA VAL A 17 -0.86 -13.03 -17.83
C VAL A 17 0.17 -14.01 -17.31
N ARG A 18 0.70 -13.75 -16.12
CA ARG A 18 1.49 -14.70 -15.34
C ARG A 18 0.55 -15.47 -14.42
N LEU A 19 0.50 -16.79 -14.58
CA LEU A 19 -0.26 -17.66 -13.69
C LEU A 19 0.47 -17.82 -12.34
N ASP A 20 -0.31 -17.90 -11.26
CA ASP A 20 0.24 -18.09 -9.91
C ASP A 20 0.78 -19.51 -9.72
N GLU A 21 0.24 -20.48 -10.48
CA GLU A 21 0.66 -21.87 -10.48
C GLU A 21 0.62 -22.52 -11.90
N PRO A 22 1.37 -23.60 -12.12
CA PRO A 22 1.35 -24.34 -13.38
C PRO A 22 0.01 -25.07 -13.61
N LEU A 23 -0.45 -25.09 -14.86
CA LEU A 23 -1.62 -25.89 -15.24
C LEU A 23 -1.26 -27.38 -15.34
N PRO A 24 -2.03 -28.30 -14.73
CA PRO A 24 -1.79 -29.73 -14.81
C PRO A 24 -2.29 -30.32 -16.14
N LEU A 25 -1.60 -30.00 -17.24
CA LEU A 25 -1.95 -30.45 -18.59
C LEU A 25 -1.23 -31.76 -18.94
N SER A 26 -1.99 -32.77 -19.40
CA SER A 26 -1.45 -34.06 -19.85
C SER A 26 -1.18 -34.14 -21.37
N GLY A 27 -1.33 -33.03 -22.09
CA GLY A 27 -1.17 -32.92 -23.55
C GLY A 27 -2.51 -32.84 -24.29
N GLY A 28 -2.50 -32.21 -25.48
CA GLY A 28 -3.68 -32.00 -26.33
C GLY A 28 -4.08 -30.53 -26.49
N THR A 29 -5.23 -30.29 -27.14
CA THR A 29 -5.77 -28.94 -27.38
C THR A 29 -6.49 -28.42 -26.14
N VAL A 30 -6.17 -27.20 -25.72
CA VAL A 30 -6.76 -26.56 -24.54
C VAL A 30 -7.56 -25.32 -24.95
N ARG A 31 -8.71 -25.12 -24.31
CA ARG A 31 -9.47 -23.86 -24.40
C ARG A 31 -9.22 -23.06 -23.12
N VAL A 32 -8.73 -21.84 -23.29
CA VAL A 32 -8.51 -20.90 -22.18
C VAL A 32 -9.64 -19.87 -22.17
N VAL A 33 -10.20 -19.60 -20.99
CA VAL A 33 -11.17 -18.53 -20.76
C VAL A 33 -10.56 -17.58 -19.74
N ILE A 34 -10.52 -16.29 -20.07
CA ILE A 34 -9.93 -15.26 -19.21
C ILE A 34 -11.10 -14.45 -18.63
N GLU A 35 -11.24 -14.48 -17.32
CA GLU A 35 -12.22 -13.69 -16.60
C GLU A 35 -11.49 -12.60 -15.81
N ALA A 36 -11.79 -11.34 -16.10
CA ALA A 36 -11.24 -10.23 -15.34
C ALA A 36 -11.84 -10.27 -13.93
N THR A 37 -11.01 -10.59 -12.94
CA THR A 37 -11.41 -10.46 -11.54
C THR A 37 -11.35 -8.98 -11.17
N PRO A 38 -12.33 -8.42 -10.44
CA PRO A 38 -12.22 -7.08 -9.93
C PRO A 38 -10.90 -6.96 -9.16
N ALA A 39 -10.08 -5.97 -9.51
CA ALA A 39 -8.90 -5.66 -8.73
C ALA A 39 -9.35 -5.54 -7.26
N PRO A 40 -8.59 -6.09 -6.29
CA PRO A 40 -8.88 -5.83 -4.89
C PRO A 40 -9.01 -4.31 -4.76
N ALA A 41 -10.18 -3.86 -4.31
CA ALA A 41 -10.48 -2.44 -4.19
C ALA A 41 -9.27 -1.79 -3.53
N GLU A 42 -8.63 -0.83 -4.22
CA GLU A 42 -7.55 -0.07 -3.61
C GLU A 42 -8.06 0.34 -2.23
N SER A 43 -7.31 -0.04 -1.18
CA SER A 43 -7.68 0.35 0.18
C SER A 43 -7.95 1.85 0.13
N PRO A 44 -9.11 2.32 0.63
CA PRO A 44 -9.50 3.71 0.46
C PRO A 44 -8.32 4.58 0.88
N LYS A 45 -7.83 5.40 -0.05
CA LYS A 45 -6.65 6.24 0.18
C LYS A 45 -6.96 7.10 1.39
N GLN A 46 -6.30 6.82 2.50
CA GLN A 46 -6.48 7.58 3.72
C GLN A 46 -6.21 9.05 3.41
N SER A 47 -7.12 9.93 3.83
CA SER A 47 -6.91 11.35 3.64
C SER A 47 -5.68 11.80 4.43
N LEU A 48 -4.98 12.84 3.95
CA LEU A 48 -3.86 13.43 4.67
C LEU A 48 -4.23 13.78 6.12
N HIS A 49 -5.45 14.27 6.32
CA HIS A 49 -5.98 14.61 7.63
C HIS A 49 -6.10 13.40 8.56
N GLU A 50 -6.70 12.30 8.09
CA GLU A 50 -6.81 11.05 8.85
C GLU A 50 -5.44 10.47 9.18
N TYR A 51 -4.50 10.53 8.23
CA TYR A 51 -3.14 10.07 8.43
C TYR A 51 -2.43 10.87 9.52
N LEU A 52 -2.52 12.20 9.47
CA LEU A 52 -1.94 13.10 10.47
C LEU A 52 -2.61 12.92 11.85
N ALA A 53 -3.92 12.70 11.90
CA ALA A 53 -4.62 12.39 13.15
C ALA A 53 -4.10 11.10 13.78
N GLY A 54 -3.96 10.03 12.99
CA GLY A 54 -3.37 8.77 13.44
C GLY A 54 -1.93 8.93 13.91
N LEU A 55 -1.12 9.73 13.20
CA LEU A 55 0.26 10.02 13.58
C LEU A 55 0.37 10.72 14.94
N ARG A 56 -0.57 11.62 15.28
CA ARG A 56 -0.61 12.28 16.60
C ARG A 56 -1.08 11.35 17.71
N GLN A 57 -2.02 10.45 17.42
CA GLN A 57 -2.55 9.51 18.41
C GLN A 57 -1.52 8.45 18.84
N ARG A 58 -0.69 7.95 17.91
CA ARG A 58 0.27 6.88 18.20
C ARG A 58 1.28 7.23 19.31
N PRO A 59 1.95 8.40 19.32
CA PRO A 59 2.83 8.80 20.42
C PRO A 59 2.06 9.10 21.70
N ALA A 60 0.90 9.77 21.62
CA ALA A 60 0.07 10.07 22.79
C ALA A 60 -0.35 8.78 23.53
N ALA A 61 -0.73 7.73 22.79
CA ALA A 61 -1.04 6.42 23.35
C ALA A 61 0.15 5.75 24.08
N ARG A 62 1.38 6.13 23.74
CA ARG A 62 2.62 5.68 24.41
C ARG A 62 3.06 6.63 25.53
N GLY A 63 2.24 7.62 25.90
CA GLY A 63 2.56 8.60 26.93
C GLY A 63 3.56 9.67 26.50
N HIS A 64 3.81 9.82 25.20
CA HIS A 64 4.70 10.87 24.70
C HIS A 64 4.05 12.25 24.89
N VAL A 65 4.72 13.12 25.64
CA VAL A 65 4.36 14.54 25.76
C VAL A 65 5.17 15.33 24.73
N PRO A 66 4.52 15.94 23.72
CA PRO A 66 5.22 16.75 22.74
C PRO A 66 5.78 18.03 23.38
N ARG A 67 6.86 18.56 22.79
CA ARG A 67 7.41 19.87 23.16
C ARG A 67 6.36 20.96 23.00
N SER A 68 6.42 21.96 23.88
CA SER A 68 5.56 23.13 23.82
C SER A 68 5.84 23.97 22.57
N ALA A 69 4.87 24.79 22.17
CA ALA A 69 5.06 25.70 21.05
C ALA A 69 6.20 26.70 21.30
N GLU A 70 6.43 27.07 22.56
CA GLU A 70 7.51 27.98 22.95
C GLU A 70 8.89 27.30 22.85
N GLU A 71 9.02 26.06 23.33
CA GLU A 71 10.24 25.25 23.20
C GLU A 71 10.62 25.03 21.74
N ILE A 72 9.63 24.76 20.89
CA ILE A 72 9.85 24.60 19.44
C ILE A 72 10.35 25.92 18.83
N ARG A 73 9.75 27.06 19.20
CA ARG A 73 10.16 28.37 18.68
C ARG A 73 11.55 28.77 19.17
N ALA A 74 11.89 28.48 20.41
CA ALA A 74 13.22 28.74 20.96
C ALA A 74 14.27 27.92 20.21
N HIS A 75 14.04 26.62 20.04
CA HIS A 75 14.92 25.73 19.30
C HIS A 75 15.12 26.17 17.83
N ILE A 76 14.05 26.53 17.12
CA ILE A 76 14.15 27.04 15.74
C ILE A 76 14.99 28.33 15.68
N ARG A 77 14.87 29.19 16.69
CA ARG A 77 15.65 30.44 16.76
C ARG A 77 17.12 30.16 16.97
N GLU A 78 17.46 29.24 17.87
CA GLU A 78 18.84 28.81 18.13
C GLU A 78 19.46 28.15 16.90
N GLU A 79 18.73 27.25 16.22
CA GLU A 79 19.22 26.63 14.98
C GLU A 79 19.50 27.67 13.91
N ARG A 80 18.62 28.67 13.73
CA ARG A 80 18.85 29.73 12.75
C ARG A 80 20.02 30.63 13.10
N ALA A 81 20.19 30.99 14.38
CA ALA A 81 21.35 31.75 14.83
C ALA A 81 22.67 31.01 14.54
N SER A 82 22.69 29.68 14.70
CA SER A 82 23.86 28.86 14.38
C SER A 82 24.23 28.78 12.89
N TRP A 83 23.35 29.24 11.99
CA TRP A 83 23.63 29.31 10.55
C TRP A 83 24.17 30.67 10.12
N GLU A 84 24.07 31.68 10.99
CA GLU A 84 24.54 33.05 10.75
C GLU A 84 25.94 33.30 11.35
N ASP A 85 26.41 32.42 12.23
CA ASP A 85 27.78 32.30 12.75
C ASP A 85 28.67 31.41 11.85
#